data_AF-A0A962ZN89-F1
#
_entry.id   AF-A0A962ZN89-F1
#
_cell.length_a   1.000
_cell.length_b   1.000
_cell.length_c   1.000
_cell.angle_alpha   90.00
_cell.angle_beta   90.00
_cell.angle_gamma   90.00
#
_symmetry.space_group_name_H-M   'P 1'
#
loop_
_entity.id
_entity.type
_entity.pdbx_description
1 polymer ?
#
loop_
_entity_poly.entity_id
_entity_poly.type
_entity_poly.pdbx_seq_one_letter_code
_entity_poly.pdbx_strand_id
1 'polypeptide(L)'
;MLDPVILVIALVCGMASQAIGLPALIGYLAAGFILHELDIGGGGLLSALSDLGITLLLFTIGLKLQPEKLLQARVWGTTFIHMLAMQLLFVALLFAVDAFSTSINLDMMTKAVVAFALTFSSTVFVIQIMQARGEMASSHASLAIGILVIQDLAAVIFLAIAAGKVPEPSALLLLLLLPLRGVLMRLLALCGH
;
A
#
# COMPACT_ATOMS: atom_id res chain seq x y z
N MET A 1 -15.98 -9.57 22.88
CA MET A 1 -16.48 -10.11 21.59
C MET A 1 -17.15 -9.01 20.77
N LEU A 2 -16.44 -7.89 20.52
CA LEU A 2 -16.97 -6.77 19.74
C LEU A 2 -16.49 -6.79 18.28
N ASP A 3 -15.58 -7.71 17.94
CA ASP A 3 -14.94 -7.81 16.61
C ASP A 3 -15.96 -7.85 15.45
N PRO A 4 -17.08 -8.60 15.50
CA PRO A 4 -18.08 -8.55 14.43
C PRO A 4 -18.76 -7.19 14.30
N VAL A 5 -18.99 -6.51 15.42
CA VAL A 5 -19.61 -5.17 15.43
C VAL A 5 -18.66 -4.14 14.81
N ILE A 6 -17.37 -4.21 15.15
CA ILE A 6 -16.32 -3.37 14.55
C ILE A 6 -16.31 -3.53 13.02
N LEU A 7 -16.36 -4.77 12.52
CA LEU A 7 -16.38 -5.06 11.08
C LEU A 7 -17.63 -4.50 10.40
N VAL A 8 -18.80 -4.60 11.04
CA VAL A 8 -20.05 -4.03 10.52
C VAL A 8 -19.97 -2.50 10.47
N ILE A 9 -19.44 -1.86 11.50
CA ILE A 9 -19.26 -0.40 11.52
C ILE A 9 -18.31 0.04 10.41
N ALA A 10 -17.16 -0.64 10.27
CA ALA A 10 -16.23 -0.38 9.18
C ALA A 10 -16.90 -0.54 7.81
N LEU A 11 -17.67 -1.62 7.60
CA LEU A 11 -18.41 -1.85 6.36
C LEU A 11 -19.39 -0.72 6.05
N VAL A 12 -20.20 -0.31 7.04
CA VAL A 12 -21.19 0.77 6.88
C VAL A 12 -20.50 2.09 6.55
N CYS A 13 -19.43 2.45 7.26
CA CYS A 13 -18.66 3.67 6.96
C CYS A 13 -18.01 3.60 5.58
N GLY A 14 -17.49 2.44 5.16
CA GLY A 14 -16.94 2.24 3.82
C GLY A 14 -17.99 2.38 2.71
N MET A 15 -19.20 1.88 2.94
CA MET A 15 -20.34 2.07 2.03
C MET A 15 -20.78 3.52 1.98
N ALA A 16 -20.85 4.20 3.12
CA ALA A 16 -21.19 5.62 3.18
C ALA A 16 -20.16 6.50 2.44
N SER A 17 -18.87 6.21 2.59
CA SER A 17 -17.80 6.88 1.84
C SER A 17 -18.00 6.72 0.32
N GLN A 18 -18.26 5.49 -0.13
CA GLN A 18 -18.54 5.21 -1.54
C GLN A 18 -19.79 5.91 -2.05
N ALA A 19 -20.84 6.03 -1.24
CA ALA A 19 -22.08 6.70 -1.63
C ALA A 19 -21.88 8.19 -1.94
N ILE A 20 -20.85 8.83 -1.37
CA ILE A 20 -20.50 10.24 -1.62
C ILE A 20 -19.40 10.35 -2.71
N GLY A 21 -19.02 9.22 -3.35
CA GLY A 21 -18.03 9.19 -4.42
C GLY A 21 -16.57 9.09 -3.94
N LEU A 22 -16.35 8.81 -2.66
CA LEU A 22 -15.02 8.64 -2.07
C LEU A 22 -14.61 7.16 -2.05
N PRO A 23 -13.29 6.84 -2.10
CA PRO A 23 -12.81 5.48 -1.88
C PRO A 23 -13.29 4.89 -0.55
N ALA A 24 -13.63 3.60 -0.53
CA ALA A 24 -14.10 2.89 0.67
C ALA A 24 -13.12 2.98 1.85
N LEU A 25 -11.81 3.01 1.55
CA LEU A 25 -10.73 3.05 2.53
C LEU A 25 -10.85 4.25 3.49
N ILE A 26 -11.32 5.41 2.99
CA ILE A 26 -11.55 6.60 3.82
C ILE A 26 -12.59 6.29 4.91
N GLY A 27 -13.66 5.59 4.55
CA GLY A 27 -14.69 5.14 5.50
C GLY A 27 -14.16 4.13 6.51
N TYR A 28 -13.32 3.17 6.08
CA TYR A 28 -12.70 2.20 6.98
C TYR A 28 -11.78 2.88 8.02
N LEU A 29 -10.98 3.86 7.59
CA LEU A 29 -10.14 4.65 8.49
C LEU A 29 -10.96 5.50 9.46
N ALA A 30 -12.00 6.18 8.96
CA ALA A 30 -12.89 6.97 9.82
C ALA A 30 -13.54 6.10 10.89
N ALA A 31 -14.03 4.92 10.53
CA ALA A 31 -14.56 3.95 11.50
C ALA A 31 -13.51 3.57 12.55
N GLY A 32 -12.27 3.27 12.12
CA GLY A 32 -11.17 2.95 13.02
C GLY A 32 -10.86 4.07 14.02
N PHE A 33 -10.77 5.33 13.56
CA PHE A 33 -10.53 6.48 14.44
C PHE A 33 -11.67 6.72 15.43
N ILE A 34 -12.92 6.65 14.97
CA ILE A 34 -14.10 6.82 15.83
C ILE A 34 -14.14 5.72 16.90
N LEU A 35 -13.91 4.47 16.51
CA LEU A 35 -13.92 3.34 17.45
C LEU A 35 -12.75 3.41 18.45
N HIS A 36 -11.58 3.88 18.01
CA HIS A 36 -10.44 4.11 18.88
C HIS A 36 -10.73 5.18 19.94
N GLU A 37 -11.34 6.31 19.56
CA GLU A 37 -11.72 7.39 20.48
C GLU A 37 -12.79 6.93 21.50
N LEU A 38 -13.62 5.96 21.12
CA LEU A 38 -14.61 5.33 22.01
C LEU A 38 -14.01 4.21 22.88
N ASP A 39 -12.69 4.01 22.86
CA ASP A 39 -11.96 2.95 23.57
C ASP A 39 -12.42 1.52 23.18
N ILE A 40 -12.97 1.37 21.98
CA ILE A 40 -13.42 0.08 21.44
C ILE A 40 -12.26 -0.57 20.69
N GLY A 41 -11.51 -1.40 21.43
CA GLY A 41 -10.40 -2.17 20.89
C GLY A 41 -10.84 -3.43 20.12
N GLY A 42 -10.06 -3.79 19.10
CA GLY A 42 -10.19 -5.07 18.40
C GLY A 42 -9.71 -6.25 19.24
N GLY A 43 -10.41 -7.37 19.18
CA GLY A 43 -9.98 -8.64 19.77
C GLY A 43 -9.11 -9.48 18.84
N GLY A 44 -8.87 -10.74 19.26
CA GLY A 44 -8.01 -11.67 18.53
C GLY A 44 -8.53 -12.08 17.15
N LEU A 45 -9.86 -12.05 16.92
CA LEU A 45 -10.42 -12.35 15.61
C LEU A 45 -10.09 -11.22 14.63
N LEU A 46 -10.21 -9.95 15.06
CA LEU A 46 -9.83 -8.81 14.22
C LEU A 46 -8.34 -8.83 13.88
N SER A 47 -7.48 -9.17 14.85
CA SER A 47 -6.03 -9.32 14.60
C SER A 47 -5.74 -10.40 13.55
N ALA A 48 -6.33 -11.59 13.72
CA ALA A 48 -6.12 -12.71 12.78
C ALA A 48 -6.63 -12.37 11.37
N LEU A 49 -7.79 -11.71 11.26
CA LEU A 49 -8.33 -11.27 9.98
C LEU A 49 -7.48 -10.17 9.34
N SER A 50 -6.95 -9.23 10.13
CA SER A 50 -6.05 -8.19 9.64
C SER A 50 -4.76 -8.80 9.08
N ASP A 51 -4.13 -9.72 9.81
CA ASP A 51 -2.90 -10.40 9.38
C ASP A 51 -3.13 -11.19 8.10
N LEU A 52 -4.22 -11.96 8.03
CA LEU A 52 -4.60 -12.70 6.83
C LEU A 52 -4.93 -11.76 5.65
N GLY A 53 -5.65 -10.67 5.89
CA GLY A 53 -5.98 -9.68 4.89
C GLY A 53 -4.75 -9.00 4.31
N ILE A 54 -3.81 -8.56 5.16
CA ILE A 54 -2.53 -7.97 4.73
C ILE A 54 -1.71 -9.01 3.94
N THR A 55 -1.65 -10.25 4.41
CA THR A 55 -0.92 -11.34 3.73
C THR A 55 -1.47 -11.57 2.32
N LEU A 56 -2.80 -11.70 2.18
CA LEU A 56 -3.46 -11.89 0.89
C LEU A 56 -3.30 -10.66 -0.03
N LEU A 57 -3.36 -9.45 0.53
CA LEU A 57 -3.14 -8.21 -0.22
C LEU A 57 -1.72 -8.17 -0.80
N LEU A 58 -0.70 -8.35 0.04
CA LEU A 58 0.70 -8.35 -0.37
C LEU A 58 1.00 -9.49 -1.36
N PHE A 59 0.42 -10.66 -1.15
CA PHE A 59 0.52 -11.78 -2.09
C PHE A 59 -0.10 -11.44 -3.45
N THR A 60 -1.29 -10.84 -3.46
CA THR A 60 -1.98 -10.44 -4.70
C THR A 60 -1.22 -9.35 -5.45
N ILE A 61 -0.65 -8.37 -4.72
CA ILE A 61 0.26 -7.37 -5.29
C ILE A 61 1.44 -8.10 -5.94
N GLY A 62 2.04 -9.06 -5.23
CA GLY A 62 3.09 -9.94 -5.73
C GLY A 62 2.75 -10.64 -7.04
N LEU A 63 1.56 -11.23 -7.15
CA LEU A 63 1.10 -11.92 -8.37
C LEU A 63 0.89 -10.98 -9.57
N LYS A 64 0.58 -9.70 -9.31
CA LYS A 64 0.39 -8.69 -10.36
C LYS A 64 1.72 -8.07 -10.83
N LEU A 65 2.83 -8.30 -10.14
CA LEU A 65 4.16 -7.82 -10.54
C LEU A 65 4.60 -8.48 -11.86
N GLN A 66 4.82 -7.67 -12.89
CA GLN A 66 5.45 -8.09 -14.14
C GLN A 66 6.92 -7.63 -14.13
N PRO A 67 7.89 -8.48 -13.72
CA PRO A 67 9.27 -8.06 -13.47
C PRO A 67 9.91 -7.41 -14.70
N GLU A 68 9.62 -7.91 -15.90
CA GLU A 68 10.11 -7.34 -17.16
C GLU A 68 9.71 -5.88 -17.38
N LYS A 69 8.48 -5.51 -16.99
CA LYS A 69 7.99 -4.12 -17.11
C LYS A 69 8.53 -3.24 -15.99
N LEU A 70 8.74 -3.81 -14.81
CA LEU A 70 9.27 -3.09 -13.65
C LEU A 70 10.77 -2.80 -13.78
N LEU A 71 11.53 -3.68 -14.44
CA LEU A 71 12.98 -3.51 -14.65
C LEU A 71 13.33 -2.46 -15.71
N GLN A 72 12.35 -1.82 -16.34
CA GLN A 72 12.62 -0.75 -17.29
C GLN A 72 13.22 0.47 -16.57
N ALA A 73 14.41 0.89 -17.01
CA ALA A 73 15.12 2.03 -16.42
C ALA A 73 14.28 3.32 -16.38
N ARG A 74 13.39 3.52 -17.37
CA ARG A 74 12.47 4.66 -17.40
C ARG A 74 11.52 4.67 -16.21
N VAL A 75 11.01 3.52 -15.78
CA VAL A 75 10.07 3.39 -14.66
C VAL A 75 10.80 3.70 -13.35
N TRP A 76 11.99 3.13 -13.14
CA TRP A 76 12.83 3.42 -11.97
C TRP A 76 13.26 4.88 -11.89
N GLY A 77 13.76 5.44 -13.00
CA GLY A 77 14.22 6.83 -13.05
C GLY A 77 13.08 7.81 -12.77
N THR A 78 11.91 7.62 -13.42
CA THR A 78 10.74 8.47 -13.17
C THR A 78 10.21 8.32 -11.74
N THR A 79 10.16 7.10 -11.21
CA THR A 79 9.73 6.86 -9.82
C THR A 79 10.65 7.54 -8.82
N PHE A 80 11.97 7.36 -8.95
CA PHE A 80 12.94 7.93 -8.01
C PHE A 80 12.94 9.45 -8.05
N ILE A 81 12.92 10.06 -9.24
CA ILE A 81 12.84 11.51 -9.40
C ILE A 81 11.54 12.05 -8.79
N HIS A 82 10.42 11.40 -9.07
CA HIS A 82 9.13 11.82 -8.54
C HIS A 82 9.08 11.71 -7.01
N MET A 83 9.53 10.58 -6.45
CA MET A 83 9.57 10.37 -5.01
C MET A 83 10.52 11.36 -4.32
N LEU A 84 11.70 11.61 -4.88
CA LEU A 84 12.65 12.57 -4.32
C LEU A 84 12.09 14.00 -4.37
N ALA A 85 11.46 14.39 -5.49
CA ALA A 85 10.84 15.70 -5.62
C ALA A 85 9.72 15.90 -4.60
N MET A 86 8.83 14.91 -4.44
CA MET A 86 7.75 14.95 -3.44
C MET A 86 8.29 14.93 -2.01
N GLN A 87 9.32 14.13 -1.72
CA GLN A 87 9.99 14.10 -0.43
C GLN A 87 10.51 15.49 -0.06
N LEU A 88 11.25 16.14 -0.95
CA LEU A 88 11.79 17.47 -0.71
C LEU A 88 10.68 18.51 -0.52
N LEU A 89 9.63 18.42 -1.34
CA LEU A 89 8.47 19.30 -1.25
C LEU A 89 7.76 19.17 0.10
N PHE A 90 7.48 17.95 0.56
CA PHE A 90 6.79 17.73 1.83
C PHE A 90 7.67 18.04 3.03
N VAL A 91 8.98 17.75 2.99
CA VAL A 91 9.91 18.20 4.03
C VAL A 91 9.92 19.72 4.12
N ALA A 92 10.06 20.42 2.98
CA ALA A 92 10.04 21.88 2.94
C ALA A 92 8.71 22.45 3.45
N LEU A 93 7.58 21.82 3.10
CA LEU A 93 6.25 22.20 3.60
C LEU A 93 6.16 22.06 5.12
N LEU A 94 6.63 20.94 5.69
CA LEU A 94 6.62 20.71 7.13
C LEU A 94 7.52 21.71 7.88
N PHE A 95 8.66 22.08 7.29
CA PHE A 95 9.50 23.16 7.84
C PHE A 95 8.83 24.52 7.77
N ALA A 96 8.14 24.84 6.68
CA ALA A 96 7.38 26.07 6.55
C ALA A 96 6.26 26.14 7.60
N VAL A 97 5.49 25.06 7.78
CA VAL A 97 4.43 24.99 8.80
C VAL A 97 4.99 25.22 10.20
N ASP A 98 6.14 24.63 10.53
CA ASP A 98 6.78 24.80 11.85
C ASP A 98 7.28 26.25 12.07
N ALA A 99 7.71 26.92 11.00
CA ALA A 99 8.10 28.33 11.05
C ALA A 99 6.91 29.29 11.26
N PHE A 100 5.72 28.95 10.74
CA PHE A 100 4.51 29.77 10.89
C PHE A 100 3.65 29.39 12.11
N SER A 101 3.74 28.16 12.60
CA SER A 101 3.08 27.69 13.82
C SER A 101 4.05 26.84 14.65
N THR A 102 4.56 27.38 15.76
CA THR A 102 5.48 26.70 16.70
C THR A 102 4.82 25.52 17.45
N SER A 103 3.56 25.21 17.20
CA SER A 103 2.81 24.18 17.92
C SER A 103 3.21 22.74 17.60
N ILE A 104 3.86 22.48 16.45
CA ILE A 104 4.09 21.11 15.97
C ILE A 104 5.46 20.57 16.41
N ASN A 105 6.52 21.41 16.42
CA ASN A 105 7.86 21.16 16.96
C ASN A 105 8.36 19.71 16.78
N LEU A 106 8.21 19.20 15.55
CA LEU A 106 8.66 17.85 15.19
C LEU A 106 10.16 17.86 14.92
N ASP A 107 10.85 16.84 15.44
CA ASP A 107 12.24 16.59 15.11
C ASP A 107 12.44 16.31 13.60
N MET A 108 13.65 16.57 13.10
CA MET A 108 14.01 16.38 11.70
C MET A 108 13.72 14.97 11.20
N MET A 109 14.02 13.95 12.01
CA MET A 109 13.75 12.56 11.62
C MET A 109 12.26 12.30 11.46
N THR A 110 11.42 12.85 12.35
CA THR A 110 9.97 12.70 12.28
C THR A 110 9.39 13.42 11.07
N LYS A 111 9.85 14.64 10.78
CA LYS A 111 9.46 15.38 9.56
C LYS A 111 9.81 14.61 8.29
N ALA A 112 11.01 14.02 8.23
CA ALA A 112 11.45 13.22 7.09
C ALA A 112 10.59 11.95 6.90
N VAL A 113 10.25 11.26 7.99
CA VAL A 113 9.39 10.06 7.97
C VAL A 113 7.96 10.42 7.53
N VAL A 114 7.39 11.50 8.04
CA VAL A 114 6.05 11.96 7.64
C VAL A 114 6.04 12.39 6.18
N ALA A 115 7.03 13.17 5.73
CA ALA A 115 7.17 13.55 4.33
C ALA A 115 7.30 12.34 3.39
N PHE A 116 8.00 11.30 3.86
CA PHE A 116 8.15 10.04 3.12
C PHE A 116 6.83 9.30 3.01
N ALA A 117 6.06 9.22 4.09
CA ALA A 117 4.72 8.66 4.06
C ALA A 117 3.78 9.40 3.09
N LEU A 118 3.90 10.74 2.99
CA LEU A 118 3.09 11.57 2.09
C LEU A 118 3.49 11.43 0.60
N THR A 119 4.66 10.88 0.30
CA THR A 119 5.16 10.73 -1.07
C THR A 119 4.44 9.61 -1.85
N PHE A 120 3.79 8.67 -1.15
CA PHE A 120 3.12 7.54 -1.79
C PHE A 120 1.82 7.94 -2.48
N SER A 121 1.63 7.47 -3.72
CA SER A 121 0.42 7.72 -4.50
C SER A 121 -0.64 6.63 -4.31
N SER A 122 -1.90 6.99 -4.49
CA SER A 122 -3.02 6.03 -4.46
C SER A 122 -3.11 5.23 -5.76
N THR A 123 -2.74 3.95 -5.71
CA THR A 123 -2.79 3.03 -6.86
C THR A 123 -4.20 2.87 -7.41
N VAL A 124 -5.17 2.65 -6.53
CA VAL A 124 -6.58 2.43 -6.87
C VAL A 124 -7.17 3.64 -7.58
N PHE A 125 -6.89 4.85 -7.10
CA PHE A 125 -7.44 6.08 -7.67
C PHE A 125 -6.92 6.33 -9.09
N VAL A 126 -5.60 6.19 -9.31
CA VAL A 126 -5.00 6.41 -10.63
C VAL A 126 -5.49 5.38 -11.64
N ILE A 127 -5.59 4.10 -11.25
CA ILE A 127 -6.12 3.04 -12.11
C ILE A 127 -7.57 3.33 -12.51
N GLN A 128 -8.42 3.74 -11.56
CA GLN A 128 -9.81 4.10 -11.84
C GLN A 128 -9.92 5.28 -12.81
N ILE A 129 -9.09 6.31 -12.66
CA ILE A 129 -9.08 7.46 -13.60
C ILE A 129 -8.66 7.02 -15.00
N MET A 130 -7.59 6.24 -15.12
CA MET A 130 -7.12 5.72 -16.42
C MET A 130 -8.18 4.85 -17.09
N GLN A 131 -8.89 4.04 -16.30
CA GLN A 131 -10.00 3.21 -16.79
C GLN A 131 -11.19 4.07 -17.22
N ALA A 132 -11.59 5.07 -16.43
CA ALA A 132 -12.68 5.99 -16.77
C ALA A 132 -12.41 6.80 -18.05
N ARG A 133 -11.13 7.09 -18.34
CA ARG A 133 -10.70 7.76 -19.56
C ARG A 133 -10.51 6.81 -20.76
N GLY A 134 -10.58 5.49 -20.55
CA GLY A 134 -10.29 4.50 -21.60
C GLY A 134 -8.81 4.44 -22.00
N GLU A 135 -7.90 4.97 -21.16
CA GLU A 135 -6.48 5.14 -21.47
C GLU A 135 -5.60 3.95 -21.04
N MET A 136 -6.20 2.86 -20.53
CA MET A 136 -5.49 1.71 -19.95
C MET A 136 -4.46 1.05 -20.88
N ALA A 137 -4.68 1.11 -22.20
CA ALA A 137 -3.77 0.54 -23.20
C ALA A 137 -2.63 1.50 -23.60
N SER A 138 -2.60 2.73 -23.09
CA SER A 138 -1.60 3.74 -23.48
C SER A 138 -0.24 3.50 -22.82
N SER A 139 0.83 3.95 -23.49
CA SER A 139 2.20 3.90 -22.94
C SER A 139 2.34 4.69 -21.64
N HIS A 140 1.60 5.80 -21.49
CA HIS A 140 1.61 6.60 -20.27
C HIS A 140 0.91 5.89 -19.12
N ALA A 141 -0.21 5.19 -19.36
CA ALA A 141 -0.86 4.36 -18.35
C ALA A 141 0.06 3.21 -17.91
N SER A 142 0.75 2.54 -18.84
CA SER A 142 1.71 1.49 -18.48
C SER A 142 2.86 2.03 -17.63
N LEU A 143 3.37 3.23 -17.94
CA LEU A 143 4.41 3.88 -17.13
C LEU A 143 3.89 4.26 -15.74
N ALA A 144 2.70 4.88 -15.67
CA ALA A 144 2.07 5.27 -14.41
C ALA A 144 1.82 4.06 -13.50
N ILE A 145 1.28 2.96 -14.05
CA ILE A 145 1.09 1.70 -13.31
C ILE A 145 2.44 1.15 -12.84
N GLY A 146 3.48 1.19 -13.68
CA GLY A 146 4.82 0.79 -13.27
C GLY A 146 5.36 1.61 -12.09
N ILE A 147 5.19 2.94 -12.12
CA ILE A 147 5.60 3.83 -11.02
C ILE A 147 4.85 3.49 -9.73
N LEU A 148 3.53 3.35 -9.81
CA LEU A 148 2.67 3.02 -8.67
C LEU A 148 3.09 1.72 -7.99
N VAL A 149 3.45 0.71 -8.78
CA VAL A 149 3.90 -0.59 -8.26
C VAL A 149 5.26 -0.49 -7.57
N ILE A 150 6.22 0.27 -8.11
CA ILE A 150 7.51 0.50 -7.45
C ILE A 150 7.33 1.29 -6.15
N GLN A 151 6.44 2.30 -6.14
CA GLN A 151 6.12 3.06 -4.93
C GLN A 151 5.52 2.18 -3.84
N ASP A 152 4.58 1.30 -4.20
CA ASP A 152 3.95 0.37 -3.26
C ASP A 152 4.98 -0.62 -2.67
N LEU A 153 5.89 -1.15 -3.51
CA LEU A 153 7.00 -1.98 -3.05
C LEU A 153 7.94 -1.23 -2.09
N ALA A 154 8.28 0.02 -2.41
CA ALA A 154 9.09 0.87 -1.54
C ALA A 154 8.40 1.13 -0.19
N ALA A 155 7.08 1.33 -0.19
CA ALA A 155 6.28 1.50 1.03
C ALA A 155 6.31 0.24 1.91
N VAL A 156 6.14 -0.94 1.32
CA VAL A 156 6.19 -2.22 2.04
C VAL A 156 7.57 -2.45 2.66
N ILE A 157 8.64 -2.20 1.91
CA ILE A 157 10.02 -2.31 2.41
C ILE A 157 10.23 -1.33 3.57
N PHE A 158 9.82 -0.08 3.41
CA PHE A 158 9.91 0.93 4.45
C PHE A 158 9.14 0.51 5.71
N LEU A 159 7.90 0.03 5.57
CA LEU A 159 7.08 -0.42 6.70
C LEU A 159 7.70 -1.61 7.43
N ALA A 160 8.28 -2.57 6.70
CA ALA A 160 8.99 -3.71 7.28
C ALA A 160 10.20 -3.26 8.11
N ILE A 161 11.01 -2.35 7.57
CA ILE A 161 12.17 -1.78 8.26
C ILE A 161 11.73 -0.97 9.49
N ALA A 162 10.71 -0.12 9.34
CA ALA A 162 10.19 0.72 10.42
C ALA A 162 9.58 -0.12 11.56
N ALA A 163 8.96 -1.26 11.23
CA ALA A 163 8.45 -2.22 12.21
C ALA A 163 9.55 -3.09 12.84
N GLY A 164 10.82 -2.95 12.43
CA GLY A 164 11.93 -3.79 12.88
C GLY A 164 11.79 -5.26 12.48
N LYS A 165 10.92 -5.58 11.52
CA LYS A 165 10.65 -6.95 11.08
C LYS A 165 11.70 -7.33 10.04
N VAL A 166 12.75 -8.01 10.49
CA VAL A 166 13.68 -8.69 9.59
C VAL A 166 13.01 -9.95 9.02
N PRO A 167 13.15 -10.22 7.72
CA PRO A 167 12.61 -11.46 7.15
C PRO A 167 13.28 -12.65 7.84
N GLU A 168 12.48 -13.58 8.37
CA GLU A 168 13.04 -14.80 8.95
C GLU A 168 13.83 -15.58 7.89
N PRO A 169 14.92 -16.28 8.28
CA PRO A 169 15.66 -17.13 7.36
C PRO A 169 14.78 -18.18 6.66
N SER A 170 13.69 -18.62 7.33
CA SER A 170 12.67 -19.51 6.79
C SER A 170 11.89 -18.90 5.62
N ALA A 171 11.73 -17.57 5.56
CA ALA A 171 11.09 -16.88 4.45
C ALA A 171 11.88 -17.03 3.13
N LEU A 172 13.19 -17.27 3.19
CA LEU A 172 14.00 -17.57 2.00
C LEU A 172 13.60 -18.89 1.33
N LEU A 173 12.97 -19.83 2.06
CA LEU A 173 12.39 -21.04 1.45
C LEU A 173 11.21 -20.71 0.53
N LEU A 174 10.53 -19.58 0.68
CA LEU A 174 9.49 -19.15 -0.26
C LEU A 174 10.08 -18.82 -1.64
N LEU A 175 11.34 -18.37 -1.70
CA LEU A 175 12.04 -18.13 -2.97
C LEU A 175 12.25 -19.42 -3.77
N LEU A 176 12.31 -20.57 -3.09
CA LEU A 176 12.35 -21.91 -3.69
C LEU A 176 11.05 -22.28 -4.41
N LEU A 177 9.93 -21.61 -4.13
CA LEU A 177 8.68 -21.77 -4.90
C LEU A 177 8.81 -21.22 -6.33
N LEU A 178 9.71 -20.26 -6.58
CA LEU A 178 9.90 -19.67 -7.90
C LEU A 178 10.40 -20.69 -8.94
N PRO A 179 11.47 -21.49 -8.68
CA PRO A 179 11.83 -22.60 -9.56
C PRO A 179 10.82 -23.75 -9.49
N LEU A 180 10.20 -24.01 -8.32
CA LEU A 180 9.19 -25.05 -8.18
C LEU A 180 7.93 -24.79 -9.00
N ARG A 181 7.62 -23.53 -9.34
CA ARG A 181 6.49 -23.15 -10.19
C ARG A 181 6.46 -23.95 -11.48
N GLY A 182 7.60 -24.15 -12.14
CA GLY A 182 7.67 -24.91 -13.39
C GLY A 182 7.28 -26.38 -13.19
N VAL A 183 7.65 -26.96 -12.05
CA VAL A 183 7.29 -28.33 -11.67
C VAL A 183 5.81 -28.41 -11.29
N LEU A 184 5.31 -27.45 -10.51
CA LEU A 184 3.93 -27.39 -10.06
C LEU A 184 2.95 -27.24 -11.24
N MET A 185 3.28 -26.38 -12.20
CA MET A 185 2.50 -26.21 -13.44
C MET A 185 2.50 -27.48 -14.31
N ARG A 186 3.64 -28.21 -14.37
CA ARG A 186 3.71 -29.50 -15.08
C ARG A 186 2.88 -30.58 -14.39
N LEU A 187 2.87 -30.61 -13.06
CA LEU A 187 2.04 -31.55 -12.28
C LEU A 187 0.55 -31.24 -12.43
N LEU A 188 0.16 -29.96 -12.42
CA LEU A 188 -1.22 -29.53 -12.69
C LEU A 188 -1.68 -29.95 -14.10
N ALA A 189 -0.82 -29.77 -15.11
CA ALA A 189 -1.08 -30.21 -16.48
C ALA A 189 -1.29 -31.73 -16.59
N LEU A 190 -0.58 -32.52 -15.77
CA LEU A 190 -0.77 -33.98 -15.71
C LEU A 190 -2.08 -34.38 -15.02
N CYS A 191 -2.67 -33.51 -14.20
CA CYS A 191 -3.96 -33.71 -13.57
C CYS A 191 -5.16 -33.23 -14.41
N GLY A 192 -4.92 -32.78 -15.66
CA GLY A 192 -5.99 -32.38 -16.59
C GLY A 192 -6.35 -30.89 -16.58
N HIS A 193 -5.50 -30.03 -16.00
CA HIS A 193 -5.61 -28.57 -16.08
C HIS A 193 -4.35 -27.91 -16.62
#